data_AF-A0AAU3PWS7-F1
#
_entry.id   AF-A0AAU3PWS7-F1
#
_cell.length_a   1.000
_cell.length_b   1.000
_cell.length_c   1.000
_cell.angle_alpha   90.00
_cell.angle_beta   90.00
_cell.angle_gamma   90.00
#
_symmetry.space_group_name_H-M   'P 1'
#
loop_
_entity.id
_entity.type
_entity.pdbx_description
1 polymer ?
#
loop_
_entity_poly.entity_id
_entity_poly.type
_entity_poly.pdbx_seq_one_letter_code
_entity_poly.pdbx_strand_id
1 'polypeptide(L)'
;MSDRSTEDEIRAEFSQFAHALPHLLRLLAQSGTWLERRRIRKQISVSLREQRRAEETSRTHHLSYTQQMVDRYRGHALAVTERATDPSVDHERRYRDHQALTEHANNLRHRIAVNDRLTVTERGIALDGLDAATTFPRFEPGRLFKNAHKVRGIEALKYRAQVARVLGADTYTQQLQPQRQQQQPSAAQQHARAEQSSPAVPTSVRDTERQQGRIDTGATWETTVRYHRPESVGPDTVSVERGWHRDGIESMQWAADTVEGLQIKSGTQVSAAAWNNGQPVPEYIAAGSPDEVREQLADGLTEMRQIQTARADVVEQPSTPPPDPTTRDQKGEAEVEPDRLAAVEQQLADLQADRDRLGSRVQMLQRGLDAVTGERDEIRRRFDTAEAQVAALKTRNQRLAAEIGEVRDRTTGPQLSPGVAEHVRHIEGERDQARRERDRYKAERDEAVRKLARSTPEPERFGSRERIQDQGQERRRPEDIQQSLQEAVAEWNQVVGQNMAESLADIPDHPEIAERDLGQVDWGRFTDGSDSADELARWWAAEGAEQYWAAHDAAQARQPEHTQGWQPEQEAPGSERNGHRRNGIERSR
;
A
#
# COMPACT_ATOMS: atom_id res chain seq x y z
N MET A 1 -6.87 29.23 -14.82
CA MET A 1 -6.57 27.88 -14.32
C MET A 1 -5.16 27.58 -14.77
N SER A 2 -4.27 27.10 -13.88
CA SER A 2 -2.90 26.82 -14.30
C SER A 2 -2.89 25.54 -15.14
N ASP A 3 -2.06 25.48 -16.19
CA ASP A 3 -1.90 24.26 -17.02
C ASP A 3 -1.11 23.16 -16.30
N ARG A 4 -0.86 23.30 -14.99
CA ARG A 4 -0.13 22.29 -14.22
C ARG A 4 -1.09 21.18 -13.81
N SER A 5 -0.57 19.95 -13.76
CA SER A 5 -1.31 18.84 -13.18
C SER A 5 -1.76 19.20 -11.77
N THR A 6 -2.98 18.83 -11.39
CA THR A 6 -3.47 18.98 -10.00
C THR A 6 -2.51 18.37 -8.98
N GLU A 7 -1.75 17.34 -9.36
CA GLU A 7 -0.72 16.75 -8.51
C GLU A 7 0.48 17.68 -8.30
N ASP A 8 0.85 18.45 -9.31
CA ASP A 8 1.97 19.41 -9.23
C ASP A 8 1.58 20.67 -8.48
N GLU A 9 0.32 21.12 -8.59
CA GLU A 9 -0.22 22.19 -7.74
C GLU A 9 -0.18 21.79 -6.26
N ILE A 10 -0.67 20.58 -5.93
CA ILE A 10 -0.63 20.06 -4.55
C ILE A 10 0.82 19.93 -4.04
N ARG A 11 1.75 19.45 -4.88
CA ARG A 11 3.17 19.36 -4.49
C ARG A 11 3.78 20.74 -4.25
N ALA A 12 3.48 21.72 -5.10
CA ALA A 12 3.96 23.08 -4.94
C ALA A 12 3.42 23.74 -3.66
N GLU A 13 2.12 23.56 -3.36
CA GLU A 13 1.51 24.01 -2.11
C GLU A 13 2.13 23.34 -0.89
N PHE A 14 2.40 22.03 -0.96
CA PHE A 14 3.08 21.31 0.11
C PHE A 14 4.50 21.84 0.35
N SER A 15 5.26 22.09 -0.72
CA SER A 15 6.60 22.70 -0.61
C SER A 15 6.53 24.09 0.03
N GLN A 16 5.55 24.92 -0.39
CA GLN A 16 5.34 26.25 0.21
C GLN A 16 5.02 26.14 1.70
N PHE A 17 4.14 25.23 2.10
CA PHE A 17 3.82 24.98 3.50
C PHE A 17 5.02 24.47 4.31
N ALA A 18 5.77 23.51 3.76
CA ALA A 18 6.96 22.94 4.38
C ALA A 18 8.05 23.99 4.62
N HIS A 19 8.13 25.02 3.78
CA HIS A 19 9.01 26.17 4.00
C HIS A 19 8.40 27.22 4.96
N ALA A 20 7.09 27.45 4.88
CA ALA A 20 6.40 28.45 5.68
C ALA A 20 6.31 28.06 7.18
N LEU A 21 6.07 26.79 7.51
CA LEU A 21 5.87 26.37 8.89
C LEU A 21 7.14 26.53 9.76
N PRO A 22 8.35 26.06 9.36
CA PRO A 22 9.57 26.32 10.11
C PRO A 22 9.88 27.81 10.24
N HIS A 23 9.55 28.60 9.21
CA HIS A 23 9.70 30.05 9.27
C HIS A 23 8.77 30.68 10.32
N LEU A 24 7.48 30.32 10.35
CA LEU A 24 6.52 30.78 11.36
C LEU A 24 6.92 30.34 12.78
N LEU A 25 7.45 29.13 12.94
CA LEU A 25 7.96 28.65 14.23
C LEU A 25 9.21 29.43 14.68
N ARG A 26 10.10 29.76 13.74
CA ARG A 26 11.26 30.62 14.03
C ARG A 26 10.81 32.04 14.41
N LEU A 27 9.83 32.62 13.71
CA LEU A 27 9.24 33.91 14.08
C LEU A 27 8.59 33.85 15.46
N LEU A 28 7.91 32.75 15.80
CA LEU A 28 7.33 32.57 17.14
C LEU A 28 8.41 32.57 18.22
N ALA A 29 9.55 31.91 17.98
CA ALA A 29 10.68 31.88 18.90
C ALA A 29 11.38 33.24 19.03
N GLN A 30 11.45 34.02 17.94
CA GLN A 30 12.10 35.34 17.91
C GLN A 30 11.21 36.48 18.41
N SER A 31 9.88 36.31 18.38
CA SER A 31 8.94 37.36 18.79
C SER A 31 9.08 37.72 20.28
N GLY A 32 9.42 38.98 20.51
CA GLY A 32 9.62 39.56 21.85
C GLY A 32 8.31 40.00 22.51
N THR A 33 7.30 40.36 21.71
CA THR A 33 6.03 40.88 22.23
C THR A 33 4.95 39.80 22.31
N TRP A 34 4.08 39.88 23.31
CA TRP A 34 2.98 38.94 23.50
C TRP A 34 1.96 38.98 22.34
N LEU A 35 1.71 40.18 21.79
CA LEU A 35 0.80 40.38 20.65
C LEU A 35 1.30 39.69 19.38
N GLU A 36 2.59 39.81 19.06
CA GLU A 36 3.21 39.08 17.93
C GLU A 36 3.08 37.57 18.12
N ARG A 37 3.38 37.05 19.31
CA ARG A 37 3.21 35.61 19.63
C ARG A 37 1.77 35.15 19.44
N ARG A 38 0.77 35.97 19.78
CA ARG A 38 -0.65 35.64 19.57
C ARG A 38 -0.99 35.63 18.09
N ARG A 39 -0.53 36.63 17.32
CA ARG A 39 -0.75 36.73 15.87
C ARG A 39 -0.12 35.55 15.12
N ILE A 40 1.14 35.22 15.43
CA ILE A 40 1.85 34.09 14.81
C ILE A 40 1.18 32.76 15.15
N ARG A 41 0.75 32.55 16.41
CA ARG A 41 -0.04 31.35 16.79
C ARG A 41 -1.35 31.25 16.01
N LYS A 42 -2.06 32.36 15.80
CA LYS A 42 -3.28 32.39 14.97
C LYS A 42 -2.96 32.01 13.53
N GLN A 43 -1.88 32.55 12.94
CA GLN A 43 -1.43 32.21 11.59
C GLN A 43 -1.09 30.72 11.45
N ILE A 44 -0.33 30.15 12.38
CA ILE A 44 -0.02 28.71 12.41
C ILE A 44 -1.30 27.87 12.51
N SER A 45 -2.26 28.29 13.34
CA SER A 45 -3.55 27.59 13.49
C SER A 45 -4.41 27.66 12.21
N VAL A 46 -4.35 28.76 11.47
CA VAL A 46 -5.06 28.91 10.19
C VAL A 46 -4.39 28.03 9.12
N SER A 47 -3.07 28.10 8.97
CA SER A 47 -2.35 27.29 7.97
C SER A 47 -2.50 25.79 8.19
N LEU A 48 -2.47 25.32 9.46
CA LEU A 48 -2.73 23.92 9.78
C LEU A 48 -4.17 23.49 9.48
N ARG A 49 -5.16 24.37 9.64
CA ARG A 49 -6.56 24.07 9.29
C ARG A 49 -6.76 24.01 7.78
N GLU A 50 -6.12 24.90 7.03
CA GLU A 50 -6.12 24.88 5.57
C GLU A 50 -5.46 23.61 5.03
N GLN A 51 -4.29 23.24 5.57
CA GLN A 51 -3.63 21.98 5.22
C GLN A 51 -4.53 20.77 5.49
N ARG A 52 -5.16 20.69 6.67
CA ARG A 52 -6.08 19.59 6.98
C ARG A 52 -7.27 19.52 6.04
N ARG A 53 -7.84 20.68 5.66
CA ARG A 53 -8.94 20.72 4.67
C ARG A 53 -8.46 20.23 3.30
N ALA A 54 -7.28 20.65 2.85
CA ALA A 54 -6.69 20.19 1.59
C ALA A 54 -6.37 18.68 1.59
N GLU A 55 -5.87 18.15 2.71
CA GLU A 55 -5.66 16.71 2.88
C GLU A 55 -6.98 15.94 2.88
N GLU A 56 -8.01 16.48 3.53
CA GLU A 56 -9.34 15.87 3.58
C GLU A 56 -10.02 15.90 2.20
N THR A 57 -9.95 17.00 1.46
CA THR A 57 -10.46 17.06 0.07
C THR A 57 -9.71 16.08 -0.81
N SER A 58 -8.37 16.07 -0.79
CA SER A 58 -7.57 15.09 -1.52
C SER A 58 -7.98 13.65 -1.18
N ARG A 59 -8.13 13.33 0.11
CA ARG A 59 -8.60 12.00 0.55
C ARG A 59 -9.99 11.67 0.00
N THR A 60 -10.95 12.60 0.04
CA THR A 60 -12.29 12.37 -0.53
C THR A 60 -12.24 12.13 -2.04
N HIS A 61 -11.37 12.83 -2.77
CA HIS A 61 -11.14 12.58 -4.18
C HIS A 61 -10.57 11.18 -4.42
N HIS A 62 -9.57 10.75 -3.64
CA HIS A 62 -9.02 9.39 -3.76
C HIS A 62 -10.06 8.32 -3.44
N LEU A 63 -10.92 8.51 -2.44
CA LEU A 63 -12.03 7.58 -2.16
C LEU A 63 -13.03 7.49 -3.32
N SER A 64 -13.43 8.65 -3.87
CA SER A 64 -14.33 8.70 -5.04
C SER A 64 -13.69 8.05 -6.27
N TYR A 65 -12.41 8.33 -6.53
CA TYR A 65 -11.67 7.75 -7.63
C TYR A 65 -11.54 6.23 -7.50
N THR A 66 -11.18 5.72 -6.32
CA THR A 66 -11.09 4.27 -6.09
C THR A 66 -12.45 3.59 -6.23
N GLN A 67 -13.54 4.21 -5.76
CA GLN A 67 -14.90 3.72 -6.00
C GLN A 67 -15.18 3.60 -7.51
N GLN A 68 -14.94 4.66 -8.28
CA GLN A 68 -15.17 4.67 -9.73
C GLN A 68 -14.30 3.64 -10.45
N MET A 69 -13.04 3.42 -10.01
CA MET A 69 -12.19 2.38 -10.58
C MET A 69 -12.79 0.98 -10.38
N VAL A 70 -13.27 0.67 -9.18
CA VAL A 70 -13.92 -0.62 -8.89
C VAL A 70 -15.22 -0.76 -9.69
N ASP A 71 -16.02 0.30 -9.81
CA ASP A 71 -17.26 0.27 -10.60
C ASP A 71 -16.99 0.07 -12.10
N ARG A 72 -15.94 0.68 -12.66
CA ARG A 72 -15.49 0.44 -14.04
C ARG A 72 -15.03 -0.99 -14.25
N TYR A 73 -14.26 -1.54 -13.30
CA TYR A 73 -13.86 -2.94 -13.35
C TYR A 73 -15.05 -3.89 -13.28
N ARG A 74 -16.02 -3.61 -12.42
CA ARG A 74 -17.27 -4.37 -12.34
C ARG A 74 -18.01 -4.37 -13.68
N GLY A 75 -18.11 -3.21 -14.34
CA GLY A 75 -18.69 -3.11 -15.69
C GLY A 75 -17.94 -3.97 -16.72
N HIS A 76 -16.61 -4.00 -16.65
CA HIS A 76 -15.78 -4.87 -17.48
C HIS A 76 -16.04 -6.36 -17.18
N ALA A 77 -16.10 -6.75 -15.90
CA ALA A 77 -16.37 -8.10 -15.47
C ALA A 77 -17.77 -8.60 -15.88
N LEU A 78 -18.78 -7.73 -15.78
CA LEU A 78 -20.14 -8.01 -16.25
C LEU A 78 -20.13 -8.27 -17.76
N ALA A 79 -19.51 -7.39 -18.55
CA ALA A 79 -19.46 -7.52 -20.00
C ALA A 79 -18.72 -8.81 -20.44
N VAL A 80 -17.64 -9.20 -19.75
CA VAL A 80 -16.94 -10.47 -19.99
C VAL A 80 -17.84 -11.66 -19.64
N THR A 81 -18.57 -11.58 -18.53
CA THR A 81 -19.50 -12.65 -18.11
C THR A 81 -20.65 -12.83 -19.10
N GLU A 82 -21.23 -11.73 -19.58
CA GLU A 82 -22.28 -11.75 -20.61
C GLU A 82 -21.79 -12.38 -21.91
N ARG A 83 -20.58 -12.00 -22.37
CA ARG A 83 -19.94 -12.63 -23.54
C ARG A 83 -19.60 -14.10 -23.33
N ALA A 84 -19.22 -14.49 -22.12
CA ALA A 84 -18.96 -15.89 -21.80
C ALA A 84 -20.23 -16.75 -21.86
N THR A 85 -21.40 -16.17 -21.54
CA THR A 85 -22.69 -16.86 -21.65
C THR A 85 -23.26 -16.89 -23.07
N ASP A 86 -22.76 -16.06 -23.97
CA ASP A 86 -23.22 -16.02 -25.36
C ASP A 86 -22.62 -17.21 -26.16
N PRO A 87 -23.46 -18.13 -26.67
CA PRO A 87 -22.99 -19.30 -27.43
C PRO A 87 -22.31 -18.92 -28.76
N SER A 88 -22.52 -17.70 -29.27
CA SER A 88 -21.90 -17.22 -30.51
C SER A 88 -20.43 -16.80 -30.35
N VAL A 89 -19.97 -16.59 -29.12
CA VAL A 89 -18.60 -16.18 -28.82
C VAL A 89 -17.66 -17.38 -28.79
N ASP A 90 -16.67 -17.39 -29.67
CA ASP A 90 -15.64 -18.43 -29.77
C ASP A 90 -14.79 -18.57 -28.48
N HIS A 91 -14.30 -19.79 -28.23
CA HIS A 91 -13.52 -20.16 -27.06
C HIS A 91 -12.23 -19.34 -26.93
N GLU A 92 -11.54 -19.04 -28.04
CA GLU A 92 -10.34 -18.19 -28.03
C GLU A 92 -10.66 -16.79 -27.50
N ARG A 93 -11.79 -16.23 -27.93
CA ARG A 93 -12.21 -14.90 -27.50
C ARG A 93 -12.55 -14.89 -26.01
N ARG A 94 -13.25 -15.91 -25.51
CA ARG A 94 -13.52 -16.08 -24.06
C ARG A 94 -12.24 -16.19 -23.25
N TYR A 95 -11.24 -16.91 -23.77
CA TYR A 95 -9.93 -17.03 -23.13
C TYR A 95 -9.21 -15.68 -23.05
N ARG A 96 -9.16 -14.91 -24.15
CA ARG A 96 -8.57 -13.56 -24.16
C ARG A 96 -9.31 -12.59 -23.24
N ASP A 97 -10.64 -12.62 -23.25
CA ASP A 97 -11.47 -11.82 -22.33
C ASP A 97 -11.18 -12.14 -20.86
N HIS A 98 -11.02 -13.43 -20.51
CA HIS A 98 -10.64 -13.86 -19.16
C HIS A 98 -9.22 -13.41 -18.77
N GLN A 99 -8.26 -13.49 -19.69
CA GLN A 99 -6.91 -12.97 -19.46
C GLN A 99 -6.92 -11.46 -19.23
N ALA A 100 -7.59 -10.69 -20.10
CA ALA A 100 -7.72 -9.25 -19.94
C ALA A 100 -8.41 -8.85 -18.63
N LEU A 101 -9.41 -9.61 -18.19
CA LEU A 101 -10.07 -9.42 -16.90
C LEU A 101 -9.11 -9.67 -15.73
N THR A 102 -8.29 -10.72 -15.81
CA THR A 102 -7.28 -11.06 -14.80
C THR A 102 -6.20 -9.98 -14.70
N GLU A 103 -5.70 -9.51 -15.84
CA GLU A 103 -4.71 -8.43 -15.91
C GLU A 103 -5.27 -7.12 -15.35
N HIS A 104 -6.49 -6.75 -15.71
CA HIS A 104 -7.16 -5.55 -15.18
C HIS A 104 -7.36 -5.65 -13.66
N ALA A 105 -7.75 -6.82 -13.15
CA ALA A 105 -7.90 -7.06 -11.72
C ALA A 105 -6.56 -6.88 -10.98
N ASN A 106 -5.49 -7.50 -11.49
CA ASN A 106 -4.17 -7.42 -10.88
C ASN A 106 -3.62 -5.98 -10.90
N ASN A 107 -3.81 -5.25 -11.99
CA ASN A 107 -3.42 -3.84 -12.08
C ASN A 107 -4.14 -2.99 -11.02
N LEU A 108 -5.45 -3.20 -10.85
CA LEU A 108 -6.23 -2.48 -9.84
C LEU A 108 -5.86 -2.88 -8.41
N ARG A 109 -5.63 -4.17 -8.13
CA ARG A 109 -5.14 -4.63 -6.82
C ARG A 109 -3.86 -3.89 -6.44
N HIS A 110 -2.91 -3.79 -7.37
CA HIS A 110 -1.65 -3.09 -7.16
C HIS A 110 -1.88 -1.58 -6.89
N ARG A 111 -2.66 -0.90 -7.76
CA ARG A 111 -2.97 0.53 -7.59
C ARG A 111 -3.67 0.83 -6.25
N ILE A 112 -4.60 -0.03 -5.83
CA ILE A 112 -5.30 0.11 -4.56
C ILE A 112 -4.34 -0.12 -3.38
N ALA A 113 -3.48 -1.13 -3.47
CA ALA A 113 -2.54 -1.47 -2.40
C ALA A 113 -1.49 -0.36 -2.17
N VAL A 114 -1.00 0.27 -3.25
CA VAL A 114 0.02 1.33 -3.20
C VAL A 114 -0.55 2.72 -2.88
N ASN A 115 -1.88 2.90 -2.89
CA ASN A 115 -2.47 4.21 -2.62
C ASN A 115 -2.36 4.61 -1.13
N ASP A 116 -1.39 5.46 -0.82
CA ASP A 116 -1.10 5.94 0.55
C ASP A 116 -2.16 6.89 1.12
N ARG A 117 -3.04 7.44 0.26
CA ARG A 117 -4.13 8.33 0.69
C ARG A 117 -5.31 7.56 1.28
N LEU A 118 -5.35 6.25 1.05
CA LEU A 118 -6.32 5.34 1.66
C LEU A 118 -5.74 4.75 2.95
N THR A 119 -6.53 4.79 4.00
CA THR A 119 -6.21 4.03 5.22
C THR A 119 -6.11 2.55 4.90
N VAL A 120 -5.35 1.78 5.70
CA VAL A 120 -5.18 0.34 5.46
C VAL A 120 -6.53 -0.41 5.45
N THR A 121 -7.47 0.04 6.27
CA THR A 121 -8.85 -0.48 6.28
C THR A 121 -9.60 -0.14 4.99
N GLU A 122 -9.49 1.08 4.46
CA GLU A 122 -10.11 1.46 3.19
C GLU A 122 -9.50 0.71 2.01
N ARG A 123 -8.17 0.50 2.01
CA ARG A 123 -7.50 -0.35 1.01
C ARG A 123 -8.06 -1.77 1.03
N GLY A 124 -8.23 -2.37 2.21
CA GLY A 124 -8.81 -3.71 2.32
C GLY A 124 -10.27 -3.77 1.86
N ILE A 125 -11.10 -2.77 2.22
CA ILE A 125 -12.50 -2.67 1.74
C ILE A 125 -12.54 -2.55 0.21
N ALA A 126 -11.63 -1.78 -0.39
CA ALA A 126 -11.56 -1.64 -1.85
C ALA A 126 -11.12 -2.94 -2.54
N LEU A 127 -10.18 -3.70 -1.94
CA LEU A 127 -9.77 -5.01 -2.44
C LEU A 127 -10.91 -6.03 -2.34
N ASP A 128 -11.63 -6.05 -1.22
CA ASP A 128 -12.82 -6.90 -1.05
C ASP A 128 -13.94 -6.51 -2.04
N GLY A 129 -14.14 -5.22 -2.29
CA GLY A 129 -15.05 -4.73 -3.33
C GLY A 129 -14.64 -5.17 -4.74
N LEU A 130 -13.35 -5.22 -5.04
CA LEU A 130 -12.81 -5.73 -6.31
C LEU A 130 -13.01 -7.24 -6.45
N ASP A 131 -12.76 -8.00 -5.37
CA ASP A 131 -12.98 -9.45 -5.34
C ASP A 131 -14.48 -9.78 -5.49
N ALA A 132 -15.34 -9.03 -4.82
CA ALA A 132 -16.79 -9.12 -4.95
C ALA A 132 -17.26 -8.76 -6.38
N ALA A 133 -16.68 -7.73 -7.01
CA ALA A 133 -16.97 -7.39 -8.40
C ALA A 133 -16.55 -8.49 -9.40
N THR A 134 -15.52 -9.27 -9.05
CA THR A 134 -15.05 -10.41 -9.85
C THR A 134 -15.99 -11.62 -9.71
N THR A 135 -16.42 -11.92 -8.48
CA THR A 135 -17.27 -13.10 -8.20
C THR A 135 -18.74 -12.84 -8.51
N PHE A 136 -19.22 -11.64 -8.24
CA PHE A 136 -20.63 -11.23 -8.36
C PHE A 136 -20.78 -9.92 -9.14
N PRO A 137 -20.48 -9.90 -10.46
CA PRO A 137 -20.46 -8.66 -11.25
C PRO A 137 -21.82 -7.96 -11.35
N ARG A 138 -22.94 -8.69 -11.14
CA ARG A 138 -24.30 -8.14 -11.11
C ARG A 138 -24.66 -7.44 -9.80
N PHE A 139 -23.91 -7.69 -8.72
CA PHE A 139 -24.18 -7.08 -7.43
C PHE A 139 -23.60 -5.66 -7.39
N GLU A 140 -24.42 -4.68 -7.01
CA GLU A 140 -23.97 -3.31 -6.82
C GLU A 140 -23.64 -3.04 -5.35
N PRO A 141 -22.35 -2.96 -4.96
CA PRO A 141 -21.99 -2.76 -3.56
C PRO A 141 -22.38 -1.36 -3.01
N GLY A 142 -22.94 -0.49 -3.85
CA GLY A 142 -23.23 0.90 -3.51
C GLY A 142 -21.94 1.67 -3.18
N ARG A 143 -22.02 2.60 -2.22
CA ARG A 143 -20.85 3.37 -1.77
C ARG A 143 -19.99 2.51 -0.83
N LEU A 144 -18.90 1.91 -1.35
CA LEU A 144 -17.97 1.04 -0.62
C LEU A 144 -17.51 1.67 0.71
N PHE A 145 -17.21 2.97 0.69
CA PHE A 145 -16.60 3.65 1.82
C PHE A 145 -17.59 4.27 2.83
N LYS A 146 -18.92 4.19 2.59
CA LYS A 146 -19.92 4.86 3.45
C LYS A 146 -19.83 4.43 4.92
N ASN A 147 -19.47 3.17 5.16
CA ASN A 147 -19.32 2.60 6.50
C ASN A 147 -17.87 2.30 6.90
N ALA A 148 -16.87 2.76 6.14
CA ALA A 148 -15.46 2.44 6.42
C ALA A 148 -15.02 2.85 7.84
N HIS A 149 -15.51 3.98 8.34
CA HIS A 149 -15.23 4.47 9.70
C HIS A 149 -15.86 3.62 10.83
N LYS A 150 -16.85 2.77 10.50
CA LYS A 150 -17.51 1.87 11.46
C LYS A 150 -16.79 0.52 11.58
N VAL A 151 -15.97 0.18 10.60
CA VAL A 151 -15.19 -1.06 10.59
C VAL A 151 -14.13 -0.98 11.70
N ARG A 152 -14.32 -1.77 12.75
CA ARG A 152 -13.44 -1.82 13.92
C ARG A 152 -13.16 -3.28 14.30
N GLY A 153 -12.15 -3.51 15.15
CA GLY A 153 -11.85 -4.83 15.70
C GLY A 153 -11.42 -5.86 14.65
N ILE A 154 -12.06 -7.03 14.66
CA ILE A 154 -11.66 -8.21 13.86
C ILE A 154 -11.78 -7.93 12.35
N GLU A 155 -12.81 -7.21 11.90
CA GLU A 155 -12.99 -6.88 10.49
C GLU A 155 -11.85 -5.99 9.98
N ALA A 156 -11.46 -4.97 10.76
CA ALA A 156 -10.32 -4.12 10.42
C ALA A 156 -9.02 -4.93 10.30
N LEU A 157 -8.84 -5.95 11.14
CA LEU A 157 -7.68 -6.86 11.06
C LEU A 157 -7.72 -7.73 9.80
N LYS A 158 -8.89 -8.25 9.40
CA LYS A 158 -9.05 -9.01 8.16
C LYS A 158 -8.67 -8.16 6.94
N TYR A 159 -9.16 -6.93 6.87
CA TYR A 159 -8.82 -5.99 5.80
C TYR A 159 -7.32 -5.67 5.78
N ARG A 160 -6.69 -5.46 6.95
CA ARG A 160 -5.23 -5.26 7.04
C ARG A 160 -4.44 -6.48 6.55
N ALA A 161 -4.85 -7.69 6.94
CA ALA A 161 -4.22 -8.92 6.49
C ALA A 161 -4.36 -9.15 4.97
N GLN A 162 -5.49 -8.74 4.37
CA GLN A 162 -5.68 -8.77 2.93
C GLN A 162 -4.72 -7.82 2.21
N VAL A 163 -4.60 -6.57 2.68
CA VAL A 163 -3.63 -5.60 2.11
C VAL A 163 -2.19 -6.11 2.24
N ALA A 164 -1.83 -6.67 3.40
CA ALA A 164 -0.50 -7.23 3.63
C ALA A 164 -0.19 -8.42 2.70
N ARG A 165 -1.18 -9.27 2.39
CA ARG A 165 -1.02 -10.37 1.42
C ARG A 165 -0.76 -9.86 0.02
N VAL A 166 -1.48 -8.82 -0.43
CA VAL A 166 -1.27 -8.23 -1.76
C VAL A 166 0.11 -7.57 -1.85
N LEU A 167 0.48 -6.74 -0.87
CA LEU A 167 1.80 -6.11 -0.83
C LEU A 167 2.94 -7.14 -0.72
N GLY A 168 2.75 -8.18 0.10
CA GLY A 168 3.70 -9.28 0.24
C GLY A 168 3.88 -10.07 -1.05
N ALA A 169 2.79 -10.37 -1.76
CA ALA A 169 2.84 -11.04 -3.06
C ALA A 169 3.59 -10.21 -4.10
N ASP A 170 3.37 -8.89 -4.15
CA ASP A 170 4.10 -7.99 -5.05
C ASP A 170 5.59 -7.94 -4.71
N THR A 171 5.96 -7.84 -3.44
CA THR A 171 7.39 -7.89 -3.05
C THR A 171 8.06 -9.20 -3.42
N TYR A 172 7.35 -10.33 -3.33
CA TYR A 172 7.86 -11.63 -3.73
C TYR A 172 8.04 -11.71 -5.26
N THR A 173 7.07 -11.21 -6.01
CA THR A 173 7.08 -11.23 -7.48
C THR A 173 8.15 -10.29 -8.03
N GLN A 174 8.31 -9.11 -7.43
CA GLN A 174 9.28 -8.10 -7.82
C GLN A 174 10.71 -8.44 -7.39
N GLN A 175 10.91 -9.25 -6.34
CA GLN A 175 12.24 -9.80 -6.02
C GLN A 175 12.64 -10.96 -6.94
N LEU A 176 11.66 -11.73 -7.45
CA LEU A 176 11.92 -12.85 -8.38
C LEU A 176 12.04 -12.41 -9.85
N GLN A 177 11.46 -11.26 -10.24
CA GLN A 177 11.49 -10.77 -11.63
C GLN A 177 12.85 -10.27 -12.16
N PRO A 178 13.68 -9.50 -11.42
CA PRO A 178 15.00 -9.10 -11.91
C PRO A 178 15.94 -10.30 -12.05
N GLN A 179 15.74 -11.37 -11.27
CA GLN A 179 16.46 -12.62 -11.47
C GLN A 179 16.01 -13.38 -12.73
N ARG A 180 14.73 -13.30 -13.14
CA ARG A 180 14.26 -13.96 -14.38
C ARG A 180 14.55 -13.18 -15.66
N GLN A 181 14.63 -11.85 -15.63
CA GLN A 181 14.94 -11.06 -16.83
C GLN A 181 16.45 -10.91 -17.10
N GLN A 182 17.31 -11.03 -16.09
CA GLN A 182 18.76 -11.19 -16.28
C GLN A 182 19.22 -12.67 -16.36
N GLN A 183 18.29 -13.60 -16.17
CA GLN A 183 18.50 -15.03 -16.42
C GLN A 183 17.43 -15.57 -17.37
N GLN A 184 17.26 -14.92 -18.53
CA GLN A 184 16.99 -15.68 -19.75
C GLN A 184 18.34 -16.14 -20.30
N PRO A 185 18.84 -17.32 -19.91
CA PRO A 185 19.88 -17.95 -20.67
C PRO A 185 19.35 -18.26 -22.07
N SER A 186 20.21 -18.05 -23.06
CA SER A 186 20.10 -18.73 -24.35
C SER A 186 19.80 -20.21 -24.14
N ALA A 187 19.06 -20.83 -25.07
CA ALA A 187 18.54 -22.20 -24.97
C ALA A 187 19.57 -23.28 -24.52
N ALA A 188 20.87 -23.01 -24.64
CA ALA A 188 21.96 -23.85 -24.17
C ALA A 188 22.12 -23.97 -22.64
N GLN A 189 21.57 -23.05 -21.83
CA GLN A 189 21.80 -23.02 -20.37
C GLN A 189 20.55 -23.42 -19.54
N GLN A 190 19.40 -23.65 -20.18
CA GLN A 190 18.18 -24.12 -19.49
C GLN A 190 18.23 -25.61 -19.16
N HIS A 191 19.04 -26.39 -19.89
CA HIS A 191 19.19 -27.83 -19.64
C HIS A 191 20.08 -28.15 -18.42
N ALA A 192 20.96 -27.24 -17.99
CA ALA A 192 21.84 -27.47 -16.83
C ALA A 192 21.19 -27.17 -15.47
N ARG A 193 20.02 -26.50 -15.42
CA ARG A 193 19.42 -26.04 -14.14
C ARG A 193 18.24 -26.90 -13.66
N ALA A 194 17.78 -27.86 -14.47
CA ALA A 194 16.76 -28.81 -14.07
C ALA A 194 17.26 -29.87 -13.07
N GLU A 195 18.57 -29.92 -12.77
CA GLU A 195 19.15 -30.91 -11.87
C GLU A 195 19.23 -30.50 -10.38
N GLN A 196 18.93 -29.25 -10.00
CA GLN A 196 19.32 -28.76 -8.67
C GLN A 196 18.23 -28.13 -7.78
N SER A 197 16.93 -28.41 -8.01
CA SER A 197 15.90 -27.97 -7.04
C SER A 197 14.79 -28.98 -6.82
N SER A 198 15.10 -30.01 -6.04
CA SER A 198 14.16 -30.75 -5.17
C SER A 198 14.54 -30.51 -3.70
N PRO A 199 13.58 -30.49 -2.76
CA PRO A 199 13.83 -30.14 -1.38
C PRO A 199 14.71 -31.18 -0.67
N ALA A 200 15.62 -30.66 0.17
CA ALA A 200 16.61 -31.44 0.89
C ALA A 200 15.98 -32.47 1.84
N VAL A 201 16.14 -33.75 1.47
CA VAL A 201 16.23 -34.89 2.39
C VAL A 201 17.69 -35.34 2.34
N PRO A 202 18.36 -35.63 3.47
CA PRO A 202 19.80 -35.87 3.47
C PRO A 202 20.15 -37.21 2.82
N THR A 203 20.63 -37.18 1.58
CA THR A 203 21.14 -38.33 0.82
C THR A 203 22.65 -38.19 0.63
N SER A 204 23.47 -38.66 1.57
CA SER A 204 24.93 -38.79 1.37
C SER A 204 25.36 -40.22 1.01
N VAL A 205 24.42 -41.15 0.85
CA VAL A 205 24.71 -42.58 0.60
C VAL A 205 24.38 -43.00 -0.85
N ARG A 206 23.50 -42.27 -1.54
CA ARG A 206 23.03 -42.61 -2.91
C ARG A 206 23.92 -42.10 -4.05
N ASP A 207 24.76 -41.10 -3.82
CA ASP A 207 25.60 -40.52 -4.89
C ASP A 207 26.84 -41.40 -5.19
N THR A 208 27.25 -42.24 -4.25
CA THR A 208 28.32 -43.23 -4.44
C THR A 208 27.88 -44.41 -5.33
N GLU A 209 26.62 -44.85 -5.24
CA GLU A 209 26.07 -45.87 -6.15
C GLU A 209 25.96 -45.36 -7.60
N ARG A 210 25.78 -44.04 -7.81
CA ARG A 210 25.72 -43.41 -9.15
C ARG A 210 27.01 -43.53 -9.96
N GLN A 211 28.17 -43.63 -9.31
CA GLN A 211 29.45 -43.73 -10.01
C GLN A 211 29.89 -45.17 -10.23
N GLN A 212 29.45 -46.12 -9.39
CA GLN A 212 29.88 -47.51 -9.47
C GLN A 212 29.22 -48.32 -10.60
N GLY A 213 27.91 -48.15 -10.87
CA GLY A 213 27.26 -48.83 -12.00
C GLY A 213 27.70 -48.33 -13.39
N ARG A 214 28.24 -47.11 -13.46
CA ARG A 214 28.67 -46.42 -14.68
C ARG A 214 30.01 -46.93 -15.22
N ILE A 215 30.93 -47.35 -14.34
CA ILE A 215 32.31 -47.70 -14.72
C ILE A 215 32.39 -49.13 -15.27
N ASP A 216 31.48 -50.03 -14.85
CA ASP A 216 31.58 -51.46 -15.16
C ASP A 216 30.90 -51.89 -16.48
N THR A 217 30.03 -51.06 -17.09
CA THR A 217 29.16 -51.50 -18.21
C THR A 217 29.50 -50.91 -19.59
N GLY A 218 30.34 -49.88 -19.65
CA GLY A 218 30.62 -49.15 -20.90
C GLY A 218 29.38 -48.48 -21.51
N ALA A 219 28.34 -48.27 -20.71
CA ALA A 219 27.07 -47.71 -21.16
C ALA A 219 27.26 -46.25 -21.63
N THR A 220 26.82 -45.97 -22.86
CA THR A 220 26.79 -44.60 -23.41
C THR A 220 25.40 -44.01 -23.38
N TRP A 221 24.39 -44.73 -22.88
CA TRP A 221 23.01 -44.26 -22.80
C TRP A 221 22.41 -44.47 -21.41
N GLU A 222 21.64 -43.50 -20.94
CA GLU A 222 20.79 -43.59 -19.74
C GLU A 222 19.34 -43.52 -20.17
N THR A 223 18.45 -44.26 -19.52
CA THR A 223 17.01 -44.24 -19.81
C THR A 223 16.24 -44.18 -18.52
N THR A 224 15.17 -43.38 -18.48
CA THR A 224 14.34 -43.18 -17.29
C THR A 224 12.88 -43.25 -17.69
N VAL A 225 12.12 -44.08 -16.99
CA VAL A 225 10.67 -44.20 -17.13
C VAL A 225 10.03 -43.70 -15.83
N ARG A 226 9.13 -42.72 -15.93
CA ARG A 226 8.37 -42.18 -14.81
C ARG A 226 6.90 -42.54 -14.97
N TYR A 227 6.28 -43.00 -13.89
CA TYR A 227 4.85 -43.37 -13.87
C TYR A 227 4.22 -43.11 -12.51
N HIS A 228 2.90 -42.91 -12.49
CA HIS A 228 2.13 -42.80 -11.25
C HIS A 228 1.57 -44.17 -10.85
N ARG A 229 1.95 -44.68 -9.67
CA ARG A 229 1.43 -45.97 -9.20
C ARG A 229 0.01 -45.78 -8.68
N PRO A 230 -0.98 -46.60 -9.09
CA PRO A 230 -2.38 -46.39 -8.72
C PRO A 230 -2.68 -46.54 -7.21
N GLU A 231 -1.74 -47.10 -6.43
CA GLU A 231 -1.88 -47.31 -4.99
C GLU A 231 -1.18 -46.23 -4.14
N SER A 232 -0.51 -45.24 -4.76
CA SER A 232 0.10 -44.17 -4.00
C SER A 232 -0.96 -43.20 -3.49
N VAL A 233 -1.06 -43.07 -2.17
CA VAL A 233 -2.10 -42.33 -1.42
C VAL A 233 -2.07 -40.80 -1.65
N GLY A 234 -1.14 -40.28 -2.46
CA GLY A 234 -1.06 -38.86 -2.80
C GLY A 234 -0.97 -38.63 -4.31
N PRO A 235 -1.64 -37.59 -4.86
CA PRO A 235 -1.60 -37.22 -6.27
C PRO A 235 -0.18 -36.91 -6.81
N ASP A 236 0.81 -36.75 -5.92
CA ASP A 236 2.16 -36.30 -6.26
C ASP A 236 3.24 -37.40 -6.19
N THR A 237 2.88 -38.66 -5.93
CA THR A 237 3.90 -39.72 -5.80
C THR A 237 4.25 -40.32 -7.15
N VAL A 238 5.39 -39.91 -7.72
CA VAL A 238 5.93 -40.42 -8.99
C VAL A 238 6.91 -41.56 -8.73
N SER A 239 6.69 -42.72 -9.33
CA SER A 239 7.66 -43.82 -9.37
C SER A 239 8.59 -43.64 -10.58
N VAL A 240 9.87 -44.00 -10.41
CA VAL A 240 10.91 -43.78 -11.43
C VAL A 240 11.76 -45.03 -11.56
N GLU A 241 11.81 -45.61 -12.75
CA GLU A 241 12.72 -46.71 -13.14
C GLU A 241 13.84 -46.16 -14.02
N ARG A 242 15.06 -46.69 -13.89
CA ARG A 242 16.22 -46.26 -14.69
C ARG A 242 17.05 -47.43 -15.19
N GLY A 243 17.55 -47.30 -16.42
CA GLY A 243 18.42 -48.26 -17.09
C GLY A 243 19.64 -47.59 -17.73
N TRP A 244 20.73 -48.34 -17.87
CA TRP A 244 21.97 -47.92 -18.52
C TRP A 244 22.28 -48.87 -19.67
N HIS A 245 22.55 -48.32 -20.86
CA HIS A 245 22.59 -49.07 -22.12
C HIS A 245 23.81 -48.70 -22.97
N ARG A 246 24.26 -49.62 -23.81
CA ARG A 246 25.45 -49.39 -24.65
C ARG A 246 25.14 -48.52 -25.85
N ASP A 247 23.95 -48.65 -26.41
CA ASP A 247 23.47 -47.87 -27.54
C ASP A 247 22.02 -47.40 -27.35
N GLY A 248 21.58 -46.48 -28.21
CA GLY A 248 20.24 -45.90 -28.10
C GLY A 248 19.11 -46.87 -28.49
N ILE A 249 19.41 -47.93 -29.25
CA ILE A 249 18.41 -48.95 -29.60
C ILE A 249 18.09 -49.80 -28.37
N GLU A 250 19.12 -50.29 -27.68
CA GLU A 250 18.99 -51.04 -26.42
C GLU A 250 18.28 -50.21 -25.35
N SER A 251 18.57 -48.91 -25.30
CA SER A 251 17.91 -47.93 -24.43
C SER A 251 16.41 -47.81 -24.68
N MET A 252 15.99 -47.62 -25.93
CA MET A 252 14.57 -47.51 -26.26
C MET A 252 13.84 -48.86 -26.12
N GLN A 253 14.49 -49.98 -26.44
CA GLN A 253 13.93 -51.32 -26.23
C GLN A 253 13.68 -51.57 -24.75
N TRP A 254 14.64 -51.24 -23.89
CA TRP A 254 14.45 -51.36 -22.45
C TRP A 254 13.32 -50.46 -21.92
N ALA A 255 13.19 -49.23 -22.42
CA ALA A 255 12.05 -48.38 -22.06
C ALA A 255 10.71 -49.01 -22.48
N ALA A 256 10.63 -49.58 -23.68
CA ALA A 256 9.43 -50.24 -24.16
C ALA A 256 9.07 -51.46 -23.31
N ASP A 257 10.04 -52.34 -23.03
CA ASP A 257 9.87 -53.53 -22.18
C ASP A 257 9.49 -53.14 -20.75
N THR A 258 10.07 -52.05 -20.24
CA THR A 258 9.74 -51.52 -18.91
C THR A 258 8.31 -51.01 -18.85
N VAL A 259 7.87 -50.23 -19.85
CA VAL A 259 6.48 -49.74 -19.92
C VAL A 259 5.49 -50.89 -20.10
N GLU A 260 5.86 -51.94 -20.84
CA GLU A 260 5.04 -53.15 -21.01
C GLU A 260 4.94 -54.00 -19.73
N GLY A 261 6.04 -54.12 -18.99
CA GLY A 261 6.07 -54.85 -17.71
C GLY A 261 5.32 -54.15 -16.57
N LEU A 262 5.06 -52.85 -16.70
CA LEU A 262 4.30 -52.08 -15.71
C LEU A 262 2.80 -52.37 -15.84
N GLN A 263 2.25 -53.15 -14.90
CA GLN A 263 0.79 -53.39 -14.78
C GLN A 263 0.06 -52.11 -14.33
N ILE A 264 -0.13 -51.18 -15.26
CA ILE A 264 -0.71 -49.86 -15.02
C ILE A 264 -2.20 -49.86 -15.39
N LYS A 265 -3.05 -49.26 -14.56
CA LYS A 265 -4.48 -49.07 -14.87
C LYS A 265 -4.65 -48.10 -16.04
N SER A 266 -5.62 -48.36 -16.91
CA SER A 266 -6.04 -47.44 -17.97
C SER A 266 -6.34 -46.04 -17.39
N GLY A 267 -5.61 -45.01 -17.86
CA GLY A 267 -5.76 -43.61 -17.42
C GLY A 267 -4.57 -43.01 -16.66
N THR A 268 -3.53 -43.78 -16.37
CA THR A 268 -2.28 -43.26 -15.78
C THR A 268 -1.38 -42.62 -16.83
N GLN A 269 -0.72 -41.52 -16.48
CA GLN A 269 0.32 -40.91 -17.34
C GLN A 269 1.68 -41.55 -17.09
N VAL A 270 2.37 -41.86 -18.19
CA VAL A 270 3.74 -42.38 -18.23
C VAL A 270 4.59 -41.44 -19.06
N SER A 271 5.85 -41.25 -18.67
CA SER A 271 6.84 -40.55 -19.49
C SER A 271 8.15 -41.34 -19.54
N ALA A 272 8.67 -41.60 -20.72
CA ALA A 272 9.97 -42.24 -20.94
C ALA A 272 10.91 -41.26 -21.62
N ALA A 273 12.16 -41.19 -21.18
CA ALA A 273 13.18 -40.39 -21.82
C ALA A 273 14.50 -41.17 -21.88
N ALA A 274 15.22 -41.03 -23.00
CA ALA A 274 16.51 -41.66 -23.26
C ALA A 274 17.56 -40.58 -23.55
N TRP A 275 18.70 -40.68 -22.88
CA TRP A 275 19.81 -39.75 -22.96
C TRP A 275 21.04 -40.45 -23.51
N ASN A 276 21.68 -39.79 -24.47
CA ASN A 276 23.00 -40.14 -24.94
C ASN A 276 24.05 -39.42 -24.09
N ASN A 277 24.99 -40.16 -23.51
CA ASN A 277 26.00 -39.67 -22.59
C ASN A 277 26.87 -38.62 -23.28
N GLY A 278 26.73 -37.36 -22.84
CA GLY A 278 27.41 -36.20 -23.43
C GLY A 278 26.45 -35.18 -24.05
N GLN A 279 25.16 -35.51 -24.17
CA GLN A 279 24.14 -34.55 -24.57
C GLN A 279 23.25 -34.13 -23.40
N PRO A 280 23.02 -32.81 -23.21
CA PRO A 280 22.20 -32.29 -22.12
C PRO A 280 20.68 -32.38 -22.40
N VAL A 281 20.30 -32.81 -23.61
CA VAL A 281 18.92 -33.01 -24.04
C VAL A 281 18.73 -34.50 -24.29
N PRO A 282 17.64 -35.12 -23.79
CA PRO A 282 17.32 -36.49 -24.19
C PRO A 282 17.15 -36.54 -25.71
N GLU A 283 17.77 -37.53 -26.34
CA GLU A 283 17.64 -37.75 -27.79
C GLU A 283 16.21 -38.19 -28.11
N TYR A 284 15.49 -38.71 -27.10
CA TYR A 284 14.12 -39.16 -27.24
C TYR A 284 13.28 -38.93 -25.98
N ILE A 285 12.05 -38.43 -26.16
CA ILE A 285 11.04 -38.25 -25.10
C ILE A 285 9.69 -38.75 -25.61
N ALA A 286 9.05 -39.62 -24.83
CA ALA A 286 7.66 -40.01 -25.00
C ALA A 286 6.87 -39.71 -23.71
N ALA A 287 5.66 -39.17 -23.85
CA ALA A 287 4.77 -38.92 -22.72
C ALA A 287 3.31 -39.05 -23.14
N GLY A 288 2.50 -39.71 -22.31
CA GLY A 288 1.10 -39.96 -22.61
C GLY A 288 0.51 -41.09 -21.79
N SER A 289 -0.57 -41.68 -22.30
CA SER A 289 -1.06 -42.97 -21.82
C SER A 289 -0.02 -44.08 -22.10
N PRO A 290 -0.06 -45.21 -21.38
CA PRO A 290 0.90 -46.30 -21.59
C PRO A 290 0.87 -46.82 -23.04
N ASP A 291 -0.29 -46.79 -23.70
CA ASP A 291 -0.45 -47.23 -25.08
C ASP A 291 0.22 -46.25 -26.06
N GLU A 292 -0.01 -44.95 -25.88
CA GLU A 292 0.63 -43.89 -26.69
C GLU A 292 2.15 -43.87 -26.51
N VAL A 293 2.64 -44.04 -25.27
CA VAL A 293 4.09 -44.08 -25.00
C VAL A 293 4.73 -45.30 -25.65
N ARG A 294 4.05 -46.46 -25.70
CA ARG A 294 4.54 -47.66 -26.40
C ARG A 294 4.57 -47.47 -27.91
N GLU A 295 3.55 -46.87 -28.49
CA GLU A 295 3.51 -46.57 -29.93
C GLU A 295 4.63 -45.61 -30.32
N GLN A 296 4.79 -44.51 -29.57
CA GLN A 296 5.88 -43.57 -29.79
C GLN A 296 7.25 -44.27 -29.69
N LEU A 297 7.48 -45.10 -28.67
CA LEU A 297 8.75 -45.82 -28.49
C LEU A 297 9.03 -46.79 -29.64
N ALA A 298 8.00 -47.45 -30.19
CA ALA A 298 8.14 -48.32 -31.35
C ALA A 298 8.48 -47.55 -32.63
N ASP A 299 7.89 -46.36 -32.81
CA ASP A 299 8.20 -45.45 -33.92
C ASP A 299 9.64 -44.94 -33.82
N GLY A 300 10.05 -44.47 -32.65
CA GLY A 300 11.43 -44.02 -32.37
C GLY A 300 12.47 -45.11 -32.60
N LEU A 301 12.17 -46.36 -32.22
CA LEU A 301 13.02 -47.52 -32.50
C LEU A 301 13.19 -47.79 -34.00
N THR A 302 12.12 -47.59 -34.76
CA THR A 302 12.14 -47.79 -36.22
C THR A 302 12.97 -46.71 -36.89
N GLU A 303 12.82 -45.45 -36.47
CA GLU A 303 13.60 -44.32 -36.96
C GLU A 303 15.10 -44.49 -36.64
N MET A 304 15.44 -44.87 -35.40
CA MET A 304 16.84 -45.11 -35.00
C MET A 304 17.51 -46.24 -35.79
N ARG A 305 16.78 -47.32 -36.09
CA ARG A 305 17.29 -48.41 -36.94
C ARG A 305 17.57 -47.94 -38.35
N GLN A 306 16.68 -47.13 -38.94
CA GLN A 306 16.86 -46.58 -40.29
C GLN A 306 18.08 -45.63 -40.36
N ILE A 307 18.30 -44.82 -39.34
CA ILE A 307 19.48 -43.92 -39.26
C ILE A 307 20.77 -44.73 -39.14
N GLN A 308 20.78 -45.82 -38.37
CA GLN A 308 21.95 -46.68 -38.25
C GLN A 308 22.26 -47.42 -39.56
N THR A 309 21.27 -47.96 -40.26
CA THR A 309 21.48 -48.62 -41.55
C THR A 309 21.96 -47.63 -42.61
N ALA A 310 21.38 -46.42 -42.66
CA ALA A 310 21.82 -45.37 -43.58
C ALA A 310 23.27 -44.91 -43.31
N ARG A 311 23.72 -44.92 -42.05
CA ARG A 311 25.13 -44.63 -41.72
C ARG A 311 26.08 -45.76 -42.08
N ALA A 312 25.64 -47.02 -42.00
CA ALA A 312 26.45 -48.16 -42.42
C ALA A 312 26.67 -48.18 -43.95
N ASP A 313 25.63 -47.85 -44.73
CA ASP A 313 25.69 -47.82 -46.20
C ASP A 313 26.62 -46.72 -46.77
N VAL A 314 26.87 -45.64 -46.00
CA VAL A 314 27.79 -44.56 -46.40
C VAL A 314 29.27 -44.96 -46.23
N VAL A 315 29.57 -45.98 -45.43
CA VAL A 315 30.95 -46.42 -45.15
C VAL A 315 31.41 -47.55 -46.08
N GLU A 316 30.50 -48.23 -46.78
CA GLU A 316 30.80 -49.32 -47.73
C GLU A 316 30.65 -48.93 -49.22
N GLN A 317 30.92 -47.68 -49.62
CA GLN A 317 31.23 -47.40 -51.03
C GLN A 317 32.72 -47.64 -51.31
N PRO A 318 33.11 -48.73 -52.01
CA PRO A 318 34.47 -48.86 -52.50
C PRO A 318 34.71 -47.82 -53.60
N SER A 319 35.57 -46.85 -53.32
CA SER A 319 36.05 -45.86 -54.28
C SER A 319 36.72 -46.54 -55.48
N THR A 320 35.98 -46.74 -56.57
CA THR A 320 36.57 -47.03 -57.88
C THR A 320 37.11 -45.73 -58.49
N PRO A 321 38.37 -45.69 -58.96
CA PRO A 321 38.95 -44.52 -59.62
C PRO A 321 38.33 -44.30 -61.01
N PRO A 322 38.17 -43.04 -61.46
CA PRO A 322 37.55 -42.74 -62.75
C PRO A 322 38.48 -43.11 -63.91
N PRO A 323 37.94 -43.56 -65.07
CA PRO A 323 38.75 -43.83 -66.25
C PRO A 323 39.15 -42.54 -66.98
N ASP A 324 40.36 -42.57 -67.54
CA ASP A 324 40.94 -41.57 -68.44
C ASP A 324 39.96 -41.15 -69.56
N PRO A 325 39.82 -39.83 -69.85
CA PRO A 325 39.33 -39.37 -71.13
C PRO A 325 40.53 -39.12 -72.06
N THR A 326 40.99 -40.14 -72.76
CA THR A 326 41.74 -39.92 -74.01
C THR A 326 40.81 -40.12 -75.21
N THR A 327 40.71 -39.05 -75.99
CA THR A 327 40.40 -39.00 -77.44
C THR A 327 38.93 -39.01 -77.87
N ARG A 328 38.35 -37.82 -78.10
CA ARG A 328 37.75 -37.50 -79.41
C ARG A 328 37.47 -36.01 -79.64
N ASP A 329 37.89 -35.58 -80.84
CA ASP A 329 37.48 -34.42 -81.63
C ASP A 329 37.88 -33.00 -81.19
N GLN A 330 39.07 -32.63 -81.68
CA GLN A 330 39.51 -31.27 -81.95
C GLN A 330 38.53 -30.53 -82.89
N LYS A 331 37.83 -29.49 -82.41
CA LYS A 331 37.63 -28.22 -83.15
C LYS A 331 36.95 -27.16 -82.26
N GLY A 332 37.73 -26.23 -81.70
CA GLY A 332 37.19 -24.92 -81.29
C GLY A 332 37.51 -24.37 -79.89
N GLU A 333 38.63 -24.71 -79.24
CA GLU A 333 38.93 -24.24 -77.87
C GLU A 333 40.15 -23.30 -77.77
N ALA A 334 40.15 -22.19 -78.52
CA ALA A 334 41.14 -21.11 -78.31
C ALA A 334 40.53 -19.78 -77.86
N GLU A 335 39.19 -19.67 -77.75
CA GLU A 335 38.50 -18.44 -77.33
C GLU A 335 37.82 -18.51 -75.94
N VAL A 336 37.78 -19.67 -75.27
CA VAL A 336 36.99 -19.86 -74.02
C VAL A 336 37.84 -19.81 -72.73
N GLU A 337 39.17 -19.92 -72.79
CA GLU A 337 40.04 -19.74 -71.62
C GLU A 337 40.06 -18.32 -71.01
N PRO A 338 40.03 -17.20 -71.77
CA PRO A 338 40.03 -15.87 -71.15
C PRO A 338 38.76 -15.58 -70.35
N ASP A 339 37.61 -16.12 -70.77
CA ASP A 339 36.33 -15.95 -70.07
C ASP A 339 36.28 -16.70 -68.74
N ARG A 340 36.94 -17.87 -68.65
CA ARG A 340 37.04 -18.62 -67.39
C ARG A 340 37.96 -17.93 -66.38
N LEU A 341 39.08 -17.35 -66.86
CA LEU A 341 39.98 -16.57 -66.01
C LEU A 341 39.29 -15.29 -65.50
N ALA A 342 38.56 -14.59 -66.37
CA ALA A 342 37.76 -13.42 -65.97
C ALA A 342 36.68 -13.78 -64.92
N ALA A 343 36.01 -14.93 -65.06
CA ALA A 343 35.04 -15.39 -64.08
C ALA A 343 35.67 -15.73 -62.72
N VAL A 344 36.88 -16.32 -62.71
CA VAL A 344 37.61 -16.62 -61.46
C VAL A 344 38.12 -15.34 -60.79
N GLU A 345 38.59 -14.35 -61.56
CA GLU A 345 38.99 -13.04 -61.04
C GLU A 345 37.80 -12.29 -60.41
N GLN A 346 36.63 -12.37 -61.04
CA GLN A 346 35.40 -11.79 -60.49
C GLN A 346 34.98 -12.49 -59.19
N GLN A 347 35.05 -13.82 -59.12
CA GLN A 347 34.79 -14.57 -57.89
C GLN A 347 35.78 -14.23 -56.77
N LEU A 348 37.05 -14.02 -57.09
CA LEU A 348 38.06 -13.58 -56.12
C LEU A 348 37.77 -12.17 -55.60
N ALA A 349 37.34 -11.25 -56.46
CA ALA A 349 36.94 -9.90 -56.06
C ALA A 349 35.70 -9.92 -55.13
N ASP A 350 34.71 -10.76 -55.44
CA ASP A 350 33.52 -10.93 -54.61
C ASP A 350 33.87 -11.53 -53.23
N LEU A 351 34.72 -12.55 -53.19
CA LEU A 351 35.20 -13.14 -51.93
C LEU A 351 36.02 -12.17 -51.08
N GLN A 352 36.81 -11.29 -51.72
CA GLN A 352 37.52 -10.22 -51.02
C GLN A 352 36.55 -9.20 -50.42
N ALA A 353 35.54 -8.77 -51.19
CA ALA A 353 34.51 -7.88 -50.71
C ALA A 353 33.72 -8.49 -49.53
N ASP A 354 33.40 -9.77 -49.59
CA ASP A 354 32.73 -10.49 -48.49
C ASP A 354 33.62 -10.65 -47.27
N ARG A 355 34.92 -10.90 -47.45
CA ARG A 355 35.89 -10.91 -46.36
C ARG A 355 35.96 -9.55 -45.64
N ASP A 356 35.95 -8.45 -46.38
CA ASP A 356 35.99 -7.10 -45.79
C ASP A 356 34.69 -6.74 -45.06
N ARG A 357 33.54 -7.17 -45.61
CA ARG A 357 32.23 -7.06 -44.94
C ARG A 357 32.19 -7.86 -43.64
N LEU A 358 32.68 -9.11 -43.67
CA LEU A 358 32.77 -9.95 -42.47
C LEU A 358 33.76 -9.37 -41.45
N GLY A 359 34.91 -8.87 -41.89
CA GLY A 359 35.88 -8.18 -41.03
C GLY A 359 35.28 -6.97 -40.31
N SER A 360 34.49 -6.17 -41.04
CA SER A 360 33.77 -5.03 -40.47
C SER A 360 32.71 -5.46 -39.45
N ARG A 361 31.98 -6.55 -39.74
CA ARG A 361 30.97 -7.11 -38.82
C ARG A 361 31.60 -7.67 -37.54
N VAL A 362 32.73 -8.36 -37.65
CA VAL A 362 33.48 -8.89 -36.49
C VAL A 362 33.96 -7.73 -35.61
N GLN A 363 34.51 -6.66 -36.20
CA GLN A 363 34.91 -5.47 -35.43
C GLN A 363 33.71 -4.81 -34.72
N MET A 364 32.55 -4.74 -35.37
CA MET A 364 31.34 -4.20 -34.75
C MET A 364 30.85 -5.07 -33.59
N LEU A 365 30.85 -6.40 -33.77
CA LEU A 365 30.50 -7.35 -32.72
C LEU A 365 31.48 -7.30 -31.55
N GLN A 366 32.77 -7.09 -31.82
CA GLN A 366 33.78 -6.94 -30.77
C GLN A 366 33.57 -5.67 -29.95
N ARG A 367 33.30 -4.52 -30.60
CA ARG A 367 32.91 -3.28 -29.89
C ARG A 367 31.62 -3.45 -29.09
N GLY A 368 30.64 -4.18 -29.63
CA GLY A 368 29.41 -4.51 -28.91
C GLY A 368 29.67 -5.38 -27.68
N LEU A 369 30.54 -6.37 -27.78
CA LEU A 369 30.95 -7.22 -26.66
C LEU A 369 31.68 -6.43 -25.57
N ASP A 370 32.59 -5.51 -25.96
CA ASP A 370 33.29 -4.65 -25.02
C ASP A 370 32.33 -3.71 -24.28
N ALA A 371 31.34 -3.15 -24.98
CA ALA A 371 30.29 -2.31 -24.38
C ALA A 371 29.44 -3.09 -23.36
N VAL A 372 28.97 -4.28 -23.73
CA VAL A 372 28.17 -5.15 -22.84
C VAL A 372 29.01 -5.60 -21.63
N THR A 373 30.31 -5.86 -21.83
CA THR A 373 31.23 -6.19 -20.75
C THR A 373 31.40 -5.02 -19.77
N GLY A 374 31.54 -3.80 -20.30
CA GLY A 374 31.59 -2.57 -19.50
C GLY A 374 30.31 -2.33 -18.69
N GLU A 375 29.14 -2.51 -19.31
CA GLU A 375 27.84 -2.40 -18.63
C GLU A 375 27.68 -3.44 -17.52
N ARG A 376 28.06 -4.70 -17.79
CA ARG A 376 28.04 -5.78 -16.79
C ARG A 376 28.91 -5.43 -15.58
N ASP A 377 30.11 -4.91 -15.81
CA ASP A 377 31.04 -4.57 -14.74
C ASP A 377 30.57 -3.34 -13.92
N GLU A 378 29.92 -2.36 -14.56
CA GLU A 378 29.24 -1.25 -13.89
C GLU A 378 28.06 -1.72 -13.02
N ILE A 379 27.22 -2.64 -13.54
CA ILE A 379 26.12 -3.24 -12.77
C ILE A 379 26.65 -3.99 -11.55
N ARG A 380 27.75 -4.75 -11.70
CA ARG A 380 28.41 -5.43 -10.57
C ARG A 380 28.85 -4.44 -9.49
N ARG A 381 29.51 -3.33 -9.87
CA ARG A 381 29.91 -2.29 -8.90
C ARG A 381 28.70 -1.70 -8.16
N ARG A 382 27.60 -1.43 -8.86
CA ARG A 382 26.37 -0.95 -8.23
C ARG A 382 25.79 -1.96 -7.26
N PHE A 383 25.81 -3.25 -7.62
CA PHE A 383 25.38 -4.32 -6.74
C PHE A 383 26.22 -4.39 -5.46
N ASP A 384 27.55 -4.36 -5.58
CA ASP A 384 28.47 -4.37 -4.44
C ASP A 384 28.23 -3.15 -3.51
N THR A 385 27.99 -1.95 -4.09
CA THR A 385 27.66 -0.76 -3.29
C THR A 385 26.31 -0.88 -2.58
N ALA A 386 25.30 -1.46 -3.22
CA ALA A 386 23.99 -1.67 -2.62
C ALA A 386 24.05 -2.73 -1.50
N GLU A 387 24.82 -3.80 -1.70
CA GLU A 387 25.05 -4.83 -0.68
C GLU A 387 25.74 -4.24 0.56
N ALA A 388 26.75 -3.38 0.37
CA ALA A 388 27.39 -2.65 1.45
C ALA A 388 26.41 -1.74 2.21
N GLN A 389 25.50 -1.06 1.51
CA GLN A 389 24.45 -0.23 2.14
C GLN A 389 23.46 -1.08 2.95
N VAL A 390 23.03 -2.23 2.42
CA VAL A 390 22.14 -3.17 3.13
C VAL A 390 22.81 -3.70 4.39
N ALA A 391 24.09 -4.07 4.32
CA ALA A 391 24.86 -4.50 5.48
C ALA A 391 24.95 -3.38 6.55
N ALA A 392 25.20 -2.14 6.13
CA ALA A 392 25.24 -0.99 7.04
C ALA A 392 23.87 -0.73 7.71
N LEU A 393 22.77 -0.79 6.94
CA LEU A 393 21.41 -0.65 7.47
C LEU A 393 21.04 -1.78 8.43
N LYS A 394 21.45 -3.02 8.14
CA LYS A 394 21.22 -4.17 9.02
C LYS A 394 21.92 -3.97 10.38
N THR A 395 23.17 -3.54 10.37
CA THR A 395 23.91 -3.23 11.61
C THR A 395 23.26 -2.08 12.39
N ARG A 396 22.79 -1.03 11.69
CA ARG A 396 22.05 0.07 12.33
C ARG A 396 20.74 -0.40 12.96
N ASN A 397 19.98 -1.24 12.27
CA ASN A 397 18.73 -1.79 12.79
C ASN A 397 18.97 -2.72 13.99
N GLN A 398 20.03 -3.53 13.99
CA GLN A 398 20.41 -4.33 15.15
C GLN A 398 20.76 -3.46 16.35
N ARG A 399 21.47 -2.35 16.14
CA ARG A 399 21.78 -1.37 17.20
C ARG A 399 20.51 -0.71 17.76
N LEU A 400 19.61 -0.27 16.89
CA LEU A 400 18.34 0.34 17.31
C LEU A 400 17.44 -0.67 18.03
N ALA A 401 17.42 -1.94 17.61
CA ALA A 401 16.68 -2.99 18.30
C ALA A 401 17.23 -3.23 19.71
N ALA A 402 18.56 -3.20 19.89
CA ALA A 402 19.18 -3.29 21.21
C ALA A 402 18.84 -2.07 22.08
N GLU A 403 18.87 -0.86 21.53
CA GLU A 403 18.51 0.38 22.24
C GLU A 403 17.03 0.39 22.66
N ILE A 404 16.12 -0.05 21.78
CA ILE A 404 14.70 -0.22 22.11
C ILE A 404 14.53 -1.28 23.21
N GLY A 405 15.29 -2.38 23.15
CA GLY A 405 15.32 -3.40 24.21
C GLY A 405 15.74 -2.79 25.55
N GLU A 406 16.80 -1.99 25.57
CA GLU A 406 17.30 -1.35 26.79
C GLU A 406 16.30 -0.32 27.35
N VAL A 407 15.67 0.50 26.49
CA VAL A 407 14.60 1.43 26.91
C VAL A 407 13.39 0.64 27.41
N ARG A 408 13.05 -0.48 26.78
CA ARG A 408 11.97 -1.35 27.23
C ARG A 408 12.28 -1.96 28.59
N ASP A 409 13.47 -2.48 28.80
CA ASP A 409 13.88 -3.05 30.09
C ASP A 409 13.98 -1.98 31.17
N ARG A 410 14.40 -0.76 30.80
CA ARG A 410 14.28 0.41 31.67
C ARG A 410 12.82 0.79 31.93
N THR A 411 11.88 0.56 31.00
CA THR A 411 10.46 0.95 31.14
C THR A 411 9.54 -0.15 31.69
N THR A 412 9.96 -1.40 31.68
CA THR A 412 9.15 -2.56 32.10
C THR A 412 9.87 -3.52 33.04
N GLY A 413 11.19 -3.37 33.20
CA GLY A 413 11.96 -4.15 34.15
C GLY A 413 11.66 -3.76 35.61
N PRO A 414 11.95 -4.64 36.57
CA PRO A 414 11.68 -4.45 37.99
C PRO A 414 12.45 -3.27 38.63
N GLN A 415 13.30 -2.59 37.86
CA GLN A 415 14.03 -1.39 38.30
C GLN A 415 13.26 -0.09 38.07
N LEU A 416 12.12 -0.09 37.37
CA LEU A 416 11.18 1.03 37.46
C LEU A 416 10.43 0.96 38.79
N SER A 417 11.14 1.47 39.79
CA SER A 417 10.68 2.08 41.01
C SER A 417 9.53 1.32 41.70
N PRO A 418 9.83 0.45 42.68
CA PRO A 418 8.94 0.20 43.81
C PRO A 418 8.17 1.46 44.24
N GLY A 419 8.80 2.65 44.18
CA GLY A 419 8.16 3.94 44.40
C GLY A 419 6.95 4.26 43.52
N VAL A 420 6.91 3.91 42.23
CA VAL A 420 5.74 4.18 41.36
C VAL A 420 4.61 3.21 41.66
N ALA A 421 4.91 1.93 41.86
CA ALA A 421 3.91 0.94 42.25
C ALA A 421 3.34 1.21 43.66
N GLU A 422 4.15 1.77 44.55
CA GLU A 422 3.76 2.22 45.88
C GLU A 422 2.95 3.53 45.82
N HIS A 423 3.32 4.47 44.93
CA HIS A 423 2.54 5.70 44.69
C HIS A 423 1.17 5.39 44.08
N VAL A 424 1.08 4.42 43.16
CA VAL A 424 -0.20 3.95 42.61
C VAL A 424 -1.05 3.32 43.72
N ARG A 425 -0.48 2.47 44.57
CA ARG A 425 -1.19 1.91 45.73
C ARG A 425 -1.64 2.98 46.73
N HIS A 426 -0.84 4.01 46.95
CA HIS A 426 -1.20 5.15 47.79
C HIS A 426 -2.39 5.92 47.22
N ILE A 427 -2.34 6.29 45.94
CA ILE A 427 -3.43 6.98 45.24
C ILE A 427 -4.71 6.14 45.23
N GLU A 428 -4.61 4.82 45.07
CA GLU A 428 -5.76 3.91 45.17
C GLU A 428 -6.36 3.89 46.58
N GLY A 429 -5.52 3.90 47.62
CA GLY A 429 -5.95 4.02 49.01
C GLY A 429 -6.69 5.33 49.30
N GLU A 430 -6.14 6.46 48.85
CA GLU A 430 -6.77 7.78 48.99
C GLU A 430 -8.13 7.84 48.25
N ARG A 431 -8.20 7.28 47.04
CA ARG A 431 -9.44 7.21 46.27
C ARG A 431 -10.51 6.40 46.99
N ASP A 432 -10.14 5.27 47.59
CA ASP A 432 -11.08 4.41 48.29
C ASP A 432 -11.54 5.02 49.62
N GLN A 433 -10.67 5.76 50.31
CA GLN A 433 -11.07 6.59 51.45
C GLN A 433 -12.06 7.69 51.05
N ALA A 434 -11.78 8.44 49.98
CA ALA A 434 -12.67 9.48 49.47
C ALA A 434 -14.05 8.92 49.08
N ARG A 435 -14.11 7.68 48.56
CA ARG A 435 -15.39 6.99 48.28
C ARG A 435 -16.17 6.70 49.56
N ARG A 436 -15.51 6.20 50.60
CA ARG A 436 -16.15 5.92 51.91
C ARG A 436 -16.68 7.19 52.56
N GLU A 437 -15.92 8.29 52.52
CA GLU A 437 -16.35 9.59 53.03
C GLU A 437 -17.55 10.13 52.27
N ARG A 438 -17.52 10.07 50.93
CA ARG A 438 -18.66 10.47 50.10
C ARG A 438 -19.93 9.68 50.44
N ASP A 439 -19.80 8.36 50.60
CA ASP A 439 -20.95 7.50 50.90
C ASP A 439 -21.49 7.76 52.31
N ARG A 440 -20.62 8.07 53.27
CA ARG A 440 -21.00 8.56 54.60
C ARG A 440 -21.77 9.88 54.52
N TYR A 441 -21.24 10.89 53.83
CA TYR A 441 -21.93 12.19 53.68
C TYR A 441 -23.27 12.04 52.94
N LYS A 442 -23.37 11.11 52.00
CA LYS A 442 -24.63 10.80 51.34
C LYS A 442 -25.65 10.20 52.31
N ALA A 443 -25.23 9.27 53.17
CA ALA A 443 -26.10 8.69 54.19
C ALA A 443 -26.55 9.74 55.22
N GLU A 444 -25.64 10.58 55.71
CA GLU A 444 -25.94 11.70 56.63
C GLU A 444 -26.92 12.69 55.99
N ARG A 445 -26.71 13.05 54.71
CA ARG A 445 -27.62 13.89 53.95
C ARG A 445 -29.00 13.24 53.82
N ASP A 446 -29.08 11.97 53.47
CA ASP A 446 -30.35 11.28 53.27
C ASP A 446 -31.11 11.08 54.61
N GLU A 447 -30.40 10.99 55.73
CA GLU A 447 -30.98 11.03 57.08
C GLU A 447 -31.49 12.44 57.43
N ALA A 448 -30.71 13.48 57.16
CA ALA A 448 -31.12 14.87 57.36
C ALA A 448 -32.35 15.21 56.52
N VAL A 449 -32.39 14.78 55.25
CA VAL A 449 -33.56 14.93 54.36
C VAL A 449 -34.76 14.16 54.92
N ARG A 450 -34.57 12.95 55.46
CA ARG A 450 -35.65 12.20 56.13
C ARG A 450 -36.16 12.91 57.38
N LYS A 451 -35.27 13.47 58.21
CA LYS A 451 -35.63 14.24 59.40
C LYS A 451 -36.41 15.50 59.01
N LEU A 452 -35.91 16.24 58.02
CA LEU A 452 -36.57 17.42 57.47
C LEU A 452 -37.96 17.05 56.92
N ALA A 453 -38.05 15.99 56.12
CA ALA A 453 -39.32 15.53 55.58
C ALA A 453 -40.33 15.15 56.69
N ARG A 454 -39.88 14.63 57.83
CA ARG A 454 -40.74 14.33 58.99
C ARG A 454 -41.15 15.58 59.76
N SER A 455 -40.29 16.60 59.84
CA SER A 455 -40.59 17.85 60.56
C SER A 455 -41.40 18.84 59.74
N THR A 456 -41.35 18.76 58.40
CA THR A 456 -42.10 19.65 57.51
C THR A 456 -43.55 19.15 57.36
N PRO A 457 -44.57 19.96 57.71
CA PRO A 457 -45.98 19.65 57.45
C PRO A 457 -46.22 19.34 55.97
N GLU A 458 -47.18 18.46 55.68
CA GLU A 458 -47.51 18.02 54.31
C GLU A 458 -47.76 19.15 53.29
N PRO A 459 -48.45 20.27 53.61
CA PRO A 459 -48.59 21.40 52.67
C PRO A 459 -47.28 22.16 52.41
N GLU A 460 -46.27 22.03 53.28
CA GLU A 460 -44.98 22.70 53.15
C GLU A 460 -43.90 21.85 52.46
N ARG A 461 -44.16 20.56 52.21
CA ARG A 461 -43.24 19.69 51.48
C ARG A 461 -43.10 20.14 50.03
N PHE A 462 -41.85 20.31 49.60
CA PHE A 462 -41.52 20.47 48.18
C PHE A 462 -42.05 19.26 47.38
N GLY A 463 -42.99 19.52 46.46
CA GLY A 463 -43.64 18.49 45.64
C GLY A 463 -44.94 17.90 46.21
N SER A 464 -45.52 18.49 47.26
CA SER A 464 -46.87 18.10 47.73
C SER A 464 -47.93 18.37 46.65
N ARG A 465 -48.96 17.52 46.60
CA ARG A 465 -50.03 17.58 45.59
C ARG A 465 -50.76 18.91 45.60
N GLU A 466 -50.96 19.51 46.78
CA GLU A 466 -51.55 20.84 46.96
C GLU A 466 -50.65 21.94 46.38
N ARG A 467 -49.35 21.93 46.66
CA ARG A 467 -48.45 22.96 46.13
C ARG A 467 -48.24 22.84 44.61
N ILE A 468 -48.35 21.63 44.05
CA ILE A 468 -48.36 21.39 42.60
C ILE A 468 -49.68 21.86 41.98
N GLN A 469 -50.81 21.78 42.69
CA GLN A 469 -52.09 22.31 42.23
C GLN A 469 -52.13 23.84 42.28
N ASP A 470 -51.59 24.46 43.34
CA ASP A 470 -51.47 25.92 43.45
C ASP A 470 -50.49 26.50 42.41
N GLN A 471 -49.30 25.90 42.25
CA GLN A 471 -48.34 26.31 41.20
C GLN A 471 -48.81 25.94 39.78
N GLY A 472 -49.72 24.99 39.66
CA GLY A 472 -50.36 24.62 38.40
C GLY A 472 -51.40 25.64 37.94
N GLN A 473 -52.10 26.29 38.87
CA GLN A 473 -53.01 27.41 38.58
C GLN A 473 -52.27 28.74 38.34
N GLU A 474 -51.09 28.92 38.93
CA GLU A 474 -50.24 30.11 38.73
C GLU A 474 -49.36 30.08 37.47
N ARG A 475 -49.51 29.08 36.59
CA ARG A 475 -48.89 29.11 35.27
C ARG A 475 -49.53 30.22 34.43
N ARG A 476 -48.90 31.40 34.51
CA ARG A 476 -49.10 32.59 33.66
C ARG A 476 -49.41 32.16 32.23
N ARG A 477 -50.42 32.80 31.64
CA ARG A 477 -50.85 32.49 30.29
C ARG A 477 -49.64 32.64 29.35
N PRO A 478 -49.51 31.81 28.31
CA PRO A 478 -48.39 31.92 27.37
C PRO A 478 -48.22 33.31 26.75
N GLU A 479 -49.29 34.11 26.72
CA GLU A 479 -49.29 35.53 26.31
C GLU A 479 -48.49 36.43 27.29
N ASP A 480 -48.57 36.18 28.60
CA ASP A 480 -47.85 36.95 29.63
C ASP A 480 -46.33 36.67 29.58
N ILE A 481 -45.94 35.46 29.15
CA ILE A 481 -44.52 35.07 29.00
C ILE A 481 -43.92 35.75 27.76
N GLN A 482 -44.69 35.90 26.68
CA GLN A 482 -44.25 36.66 25.51
C GLN A 482 -44.14 38.16 25.83
N GLN A 483 -45.08 38.74 26.56
CA GLN A 483 -45.00 40.13 27.01
C GLN A 483 -43.80 40.35 27.95
N SER A 484 -43.56 39.48 28.93
CA SER A 484 -42.42 39.65 29.83
C SER A 484 -41.08 39.49 29.12
N LEU A 485 -41.01 38.66 28.08
CA LEU A 485 -39.81 38.53 27.25
C LEU A 485 -39.59 39.77 26.38
N GLN A 486 -40.66 40.37 25.84
CA GLN A 486 -40.57 41.62 25.09
C GLN A 486 -40.17 42.79 26.00
N GLU A 487 -40.72 42.88 27.20
CA GLU A 487 -40.32 43.89 28.21
C GLU A 487 -38.87 43.69 28.65
N ALA A 488 -38.44 42.46 28.92
CA ALA A 488 -37.04 42.19 29.29
C ALA A 488 -36.04 42.52 28.16
N VAL A 489 -36.42 42.30 26.89
CA VAL A 489 -35.60 42.68 25.73
C VAL A 489 -35.57 44.19 25.55
N ALA A 490 -36.69 44.89 25.76
CA ALA A 490 -36.74 46.35 25.72
C ALA A 490 -35.91 46.99 26.83
N GLU A 491 -36.00 46.46 28.06
CA GLU A 491 -35.21 46.90 29.21
C GLU A 491 -33.72 46.66 28.99
N TRP A 492 -33.34 45.49 28.45
CA TRP A 492 -31.95 45.20 28.13
C TRP A 492 -31.38 46.14 27.05
N ASN A 493 -32.14 46.43 25.99
CA ASN A 493 -31.73 47.38 24.96
C ASN A 493 -31.60 48.81 25.48
N GLN A 494 -32.47 49.21 26.42
CA GLN A 494 -32.39 50.53 27.07
C GLN A 494 -31.14 50.64 27.95
N VAL A 495 -30.82 49.61 28.72
CA VAL A 495 -29.61 49.57 29.57
C VAL A 495 -28.34 49.55 28.72
N VAL A 496 -28.31 48.79 27.61
CA VAL A 496 -27.16 48.76 26.70
C VAL A 496 -27.00 50.11 25.99
N GLY A 497 -28.09 50.74 25.55
CA GLY A 497 -28.08 52.08 24.94
C GLY A 497 -27.61 53.17 25.90
N GLN A 498 -28.05 53.13 27.16
CA GLN A 498 -27.61 54.08 28.20
C GLN A 498 -26.13 53.88 28.56
N ASN A 499 -25.68 52.64 28.74
CA ASN A 499 -24.26 52.36 29.04
C ASN A 499 -23.34 52.74 27.87
N MET A 500 -23.79 52.59 26.62
CA MET A 500 -23.02 53.07 25.44
C MET A 500 -22.98 54.60 25.37
N ALA A 501 -24.09 55.28 25.66
CA ALA A 501 -24.16 56.75 25.67
C ALA A 501 -23.30 57.36 26.79
N GLU A 502 -23.32 56.78 27.99
CA GLU A 502 -22.43 57.19 29.10
C GLU A 502 -20.96 56.91 28.77
N SER A 503 -20.65 55.77 28.16
CA SER A 503 -19.27 55.44 27.76
C SER A 503 -18.73 56.34 26.62
N LEU A 504 -19.61 57.01 25.87
CA LEU A 504 -19.25 57.97 24.82
C LEU A 504 -19.15 59.42 25.34
N ALA A 505 -19.84 59.75 26.45
CA ALA A 505 -19.79 61.07 27.06
C ALA A 505 -18.50 61.34 27.86
N ASP A 506 -17.81 60.29 28.30
CA ASP A 506 -16.58 60.34 29.11
C ASP A 506 -15.27 60.43 28.29
N ILE A 507 -15.35 60.77 27.00
CA ILE A 507 -14.16 60.98 26.14
C ILE A 507 -13.88 62.50 26.07
N PRO A 508 -12.89 63.04 26.81
CA PRO A 508 -12.54 64.45 26.75
C PRO A 508 -11.59 64.69 25.58
N ASP A 509 -11.80 65.82 24.89
CA ASP A 509 -10.94 66.43 23.87
C ASP A 509 -10.69 65.63 22.59
N HIS A 510 -11.61 65.72 21.61
CA HIS A 510 -11.29 65.87 20.18
C HIS A 510 -12.57 66.20 19.36
N PRO A 511 -12.96 67.48 19.22
CA PRO A 511 -14.14 67.85 18.43
C PRO A 511 -13.99 67.64 16.91
N GLU A 512 -12.80 67.32 16.39
CA GLU A 512 -12.58 67.16 14.94
C GLU A 512 -12.82 65.72 14.40
N ILE A 513 -12.95 64.71 15.26
CA ILE A 513 -13.18 63.31 14.82
C ILE A 513 -14.68 62.96 14.83
N ALA A 514 -15.49 63.69 15.61
CA ALA A 514 -16.93 63.43 15.70
C ALA A 514 -17.71 63.87 14.45
N GLU A 515 -17.23 64.87 13.69
CA GLU A 515 -17.96 65.39 12.53
C GLU A 515 -17.62 64.72 11.19
N ARG A 516 -16.54 63.93 11.08
CA ARG A 516 -16.08 63.45 9.76
C ARG A 516 -16.41 61.99 9.42
N ASP A 517 -16.55 61.08 10.39
CA ASP A 517 -16.71 59.64 10.07
C ASP A 517 -17.86 58.90 10.77
N LEU A 518 -18.57 59.50 11.74
CA LEU A 518 -19.69 58.82 12.44
C LEU A 518 -21.09 59.38 12.13
N GLY A 519 -21.17 60.53 11.44
CA GLY A 519 -22.44 61.14 11.03
C GLY A 519 -23.15 60.45 9.85
N GLN A 520 -22.62 59.34 9.34
CA GLN A 520 -23.14 58.64 8.15
C GLN A 520 -23.70 57.24 8.41
N VAL A 521 -23.73 56.78 9.66
CA VAL A 521 -24.45 55.54 9.98
C VAL A 521 -25.90 55.91 10.31
N ASP A 522 -26.76 55.78 9.30
CA ASP A 522 -28.21 55.93 9.44
C ASP A 522 -28.79 54.77 10.26
N TRP A 523 -28.77 54.92 11.59
CA TRP A 523 -29.34 53.95 12.52
C TRP A 523 -30.86 53.79 12.35
N GLY A 524 -31.54 54.72 11.67
CA GLY A 524 -32.96 54.60 11.32
C GLY A 524 -33.26 53.46 10.34
N ARG A 525 -32.24 52.94 9.65
CA ARG A 525 -32.37 51.80 8.72
C ARG A 525 -32.70 50.47 9.41
N PHE A 526 -32.37 50.30 10.69
CA PHE A 526 -32.49 49.01 11.39
C PHE A 526 -33.74 48.87 12.26
N THR A 527 -34.56 49.92 12.39
CA THR A 527 -35.71 49.91 13.31
C THR A 527 -37.02 49.43 12.70
N ASP A 528 -37.11 49.26 11.37
CA ASP A 528 -38.33 48.77 10.71
C ASP A 528 -38.11 47.47 9.93
N GLY A 529 -38.70 46.38 10.43
CA GLY A 529 -38.94 45.14 9.67
C GLY A 529 -37.95 43.99 9.89
N SER A 530 -38.45 42.76 9.69
CA SER A 530 -37.80 41.47 9.95
C SER A 530 -36.48 41.21 9.20
N ASP A 531 -36.12 42.07 8.24
CA ASP A 531 -34.87 41.95 7.47
C ASP A 531 -33.68 42.65 8.17
N SER A 532 -33.94 43.41 9.25
CA SER A 532 -32.89 44.15 9.96
C SER A 532 -31.92 43.26 10.72
N ALA A 533 -32.35 42.09 11.22
CA ALA A 533 -31.49 41.19 11.98
C ALA A 533 -30.41 40.53 11.10
N ASP A 534 -30.76 40.17 9.86
CA ASP A 534 -29.82 39.56 8.91
C ASP A 534 -28.87 40.59 8.30
N GLU A 535 -29.35 41.82 8.02
CA GLU A 535 -28.47 42.92 7.60
C GLU A 535 -27.52 43.36 8.72
N LEU A 536 -28.01 43.45 9.96
CA LEU A 536 -27.18 43.76 11.12
C LEU A 536 -26.15 42.65 11.38
N ALA A 537 -26.53 41.38 11.24
CA ALA A 537 -25.61 40.26 11.37
C ALA A 537 -24.53 40.27 10.27
N ARG A 538 -24.88 40.61 9.02
CA ARG A 538 -23.92 40.75 7.92
C ARG A 538 -22.98 41.93 8.12
N TRP A 539 -23.49 43.07 8.56
CA TRP A 539 -22.67 44.24 8.88
C TRP A 539 -21.75 43.98 10.08
N TRP A 540 -22.25 43.32 11.13
CA TRP A 540 -21.42 42.91 12.28
C TRP A 540 -20.30 41.96 11.85
N ALA A 541 -20.61 40.99 10.99
CA ALA A 541 -19.64 40.04 10.46
C ALA A 541 -18.60 40.67 9.53
N ALA A 542 -18.94 41.76 8.83
CA ALA A 542 -18.06 42.42 7.87
C ALA A 542 -17.21 43.54 8.50
N GLU A 543 -17.79 44.39 9.34
CA GLU A 543 -17.14 45.62 9.83
C GLU A 543 -17.30 45.83 11.34
N GLY A 544 -18.46 45.51 11.91
CA GLY A 544 -18.75 45.80 13.32
C GLY A 544 -17.81 45.09 14.31
N ALA A 545 -17.38 43.87 13.98
CA ALA A 545 -16.41 43.11 14.78
C ALA A 545 -15.06 43.82 14.90
N GLU A 546 -14.51 44.29 13.78
CA GLU A 546 -13.18 44.88 13.75
C GLU A 546 -13.16 46.26 14.42
N GLN A 547 -14.22 47.05 14.22
CA GLN A 547 -14.36 48.36 14.88
C GLN A 547 -14.54 48.22 16.40
N TYR A 548 -15.32 47.24 16.86
CA TYR A 548 -15.50 46.96 18.29
C TYR A 548 -14.17 46.54 18.96
N TRP A 549 -13.41 45.64 18.35
CA TRP A 549 -12.12 45.21 18.90
C TRP A 549 -11.06 46.31 18.86
N ALA A 550 -11.05 47.15 17.82
CA ALA A 550 -10.16 48.31 17.74
C ALA A 550 -10.46 49.36 18.83
N ALA A 551 -11.75 49.65 19.09
CA ALA A 551 -12.16 50.55 20.16
C ALA A 551 -11.84 49.98 21.56
N HIS A 552 -12.04 48.68 21.76
CA HIS A 552 -11.71 47.99 23.00
C HIS A 552 -10.19 47.97 23.28
N ASP A 553 -9.37 47.75 22.25
CA ASP A 553 -7.90 47.78 22.37
C ASP A 553 -7.39 49.21 22.65
N ALA A 554 -8.01 50.23 22.04
CA ALA A 554 -7.71 51.63 22.32
C ALA A 554 -8.08 52.06 23.75
N ALA A 555 -9.17 51.51 24.30
CA ALA A 555 -9.58 51.73 25.68
C ALA A 555 -8.64 51.03 26.69
N GLN A 556 -8.18 49.80 26.39
CA GLN A 556 -7.21 49.10 27.23
C GLN A 556 -5.83 49.75 27.25
N ALA A 557 -5.39 50.34 26.13
CA ALA A 557 -4.11 51.04 26.03
C ALA A 557 -4.06 52.34 26.86
N ARG A 558 -5.20 52.86 27.32
CA ARG A 558 -5.30 54.11 28.10
C ARG A 558 -5.33 53.91 29.61
N GLN A 559 -5.27 52.68 30.12
CA GLN A 559 -5.16 52.47 31.57
C GLN A 559 -3.71 52.70 32.06
N PRO A 560 -3.47 53.65 32.99
CA PRO A 560 -2.14 53.88 33.53
C PRO A 560 -1.73 52.70 34.43
N GLU A 561 -0.53 52.15 34.17
CA GLU A 561 0.07 51.08 34.96
C GLU A 561 0.39 51.57 36.38
N HIS A 562 -0.44 51.21 37.36
CA HIS A 562 -0.10 51.32 38.78
C HIS A 562 0.97 50.28 39.13
N THR A 563 2.24 50.65 38.96
CA THR A 563 3.39 49.89 39.47
C THR A 563 3.71 50.34 40.89
N GLN A 564 3.11 49.68 41.89
CA GLN A 564 3.59 49.74 43.27
C GLN A 564 4.73 48.74 43.44
N GLY A 565 5.92 49.28 43.76
CA GLY A 565 7.14 48.53 43.98
C GLY A 565 7.04 47.54 45.13
N TRP A 566 7.47 46.30 44.86
CA TRP A 566 7.69 45.26 45.87
C TRP A 566 9.15 45.30 46.33
N GLN A 567 9.36 45.61 47.62
CA GLN A 567 10.63 45.38 48.31
C GLN A 567 10.64 43.96 48.89
N PRO A 568 11.79 43.25 48.91
CA PRO A 568 11.89 41.95 49.53
C PRO A 568 12.49 42.08 50.94
N GLU A 569 11.77 41.71 51.99
CA GLU A 569 12.42 41.30 53.24
C GLU A 569 11.56 40.33 54.07
N GLN A 570 12.26 39.26 54.49
CA GLN A 570 12.19 38.52 55.75
C GLN A 570 11.14 37.42 55.98
N GLU A 571 11.71 36.30 56.44
CA GLU A 571 11.15 35.01 56.79
C GLU A 571 10.28 35.06 58.06
N ALA A 572 9.13 34.38 58.06
CA ALA A 572 8.59 33.65 59.21
C ALA A 572 7.45 32.69 58.78
N PRO A 573 7.23 31.57 59.49
CA PRO A 573 6.50 30.42 58.97
C PRO A 573 5.03 30.37 59.39
N GLY A 574 4.22 29.68 58.57
CA GLY A 574 3.00 29.02 59.01
C GLY A 574 1.73 29.88 59.02
N SER A 575 0.90 29.73 57.99
CA SER A 575 -0.54 29.61 58.22
C SER A 575 -1.22 28.95 57.01
N GLU A 576 -1.88 27.84 57.30
CA GLU A 576 -2.83 27.17 56.44
C GLU A 576 -3.94 28.16 56.05
N ARG A 577 -4.14 28.37 54.74
CA ARG A 577 -5.33 29.05 54.22
C ARG A 577 -5.96 28.24 53.10
N ASN A 578 -7.06 27.58 53.50
CA ASN A 578 -8.25 27.20 52.74
C ASN A 578 -8.30 27.67 51.29
N GLY A 579 -8.01 26.75 50.36
CA GLY A 579 -8.32 26.87 48.94
C GLY A 579 -9.81 26.75 48.69
N HIS A 580 -10.40 27.83 48.19
CA HIS A 580 -11.77 27.90 47.73
C HIS A 580 -12.03 26.99 46.52
N ARG A 581 -13.12 26.24 46.66
CA ARG A 581 -13.90 25.50 45.68
C ARG A 581 -14.04 26.21 44.32
N ARG A 582 -13.90 25.45 43.22
CA ARG A 582 -14.79 25.51 42.05
C ARG A 582 -14.85 24.14 41.35
N ASN A 583 -15.93 23.42 41.63
CA ASN A 583 -16.36 22.24 40.86
C ASN A 583 -17.18 22.73 39.66
N GLY A 584 -16.70 22.43 38.45
CA GLY A 584 -17.52 22.41 37.23
C GLY A 584 -17.83 20.97 36.87
N ILE A 585 -19.02 20.49 37.25
CA ILE A 585 -19.60 19.24 36.74
C ILE A 585 -20.54 19.66 35.61
N GLU A 586 -20.16 19.38 34.37
CA GLU A 586 -21.12 19.26 33.28
C GLU A 586 -21.24 17.79 32.89
N ARG A 587 -22.43 17.26 33.15
CA ARG A 587 -22.95 16.04 32.54
C ARG A 587 -23.78 16.47 31.33
N SER A 588 -23.55 15.84 30.20
CA SER A 588 -24.59 15.70 29.18
C SER A 588 -24.36 14.44 28.34
N ARG A 589 -25.31 13.52 28.52
CA ARG A 589 -25.82 12.46 27.63
C ARG A 589 -24.88 11.36 27.14
#